data_AF-A0A954GT28-F1
#
_entry.id   AF-A0A954GT28-F1
#
_cell.length_a   1.000
_cell.length_b   1.000
_cell.length_c   1.000
_cell.angle_alpha   90.00
_cell.angle_beta   90.00
_cell.angle_gamma   90.00
#
_symmetry.space_group_name_H-M   'P 1'
#
loop_
_entity.id
_entity.type
_entity.pdbx_description
1 polymer ?
#
loop_
_entity_poly.entity_id
_entity_poly.type
_entity_poly.pdbx_seq_one_letter_code
_entity_poly.pdbx_strand_id
1 'polypeptide(L)'
;LVRQFGELSSRVEGAGVHWHCTVARDERECRIHCFALRDEAEYLTKYRQADETIAHSRSPSVLGTLSAVADWLNGAELTEMYECYPFIDEQKRILERISGDVFGGEPGLAQSSETELRHHADDLYTLFIRGSGRSCKMSYSGKIDSVGATFSWDDSVLFQFSPADNAQLALVLKSWLCDTLQPSEMRLKFPWLTIGELADYYEAGNPVEGEFIVSWAAAEEFYLNLQWSFSDAALRFMQELRAKGYDKTLRAGQSMSSLVLSRMRRSGVRGDRPSIQFWFHKDGMKVVNYIDNHRNGVESHHPRIELTSEIDALLRQLESKPVD
;
A
#
# COMPACT_ATOMS: atom_id res chain seq x y z
N LEU A 1 18.73 -22.75 21.56
CA LEU A 1 17.93 -22.24 22.69
C LEU A 1 18.19 -23.02 23.97
N VAL A 2 17.71 -24.26 24.14
CA VAL A 2 17.99 -25.06 25.37
C VAL A 2 19.49 -25.15 25.69
N ARG A 3 20.34 -25.38 24.68
CA ARG A 3 21.81 -25.40 24.84
C ARG A 3 22.44 -24.06 25.22
N GLN A 4 21.79 -22.93 24.91
CA GLN A 4 22.36 -21.59 25.05
C GLN A 4 21.76 -20.82 26.23
N PHE A 5 20.53 -21.16 26.63
CA PHE A 5 19.75 -20.43 27.62
C PHE A 5 19.43 -21.24 28.89
N GLY A 6 19.81 -22.53 28.95
CA GLY A 6 19.77 -23.31 30.20
C GLY A 6 18.39 -23.38 30.85
N GLU A 7 18.33 -23.02 32.15
CA GLU A 7 17.12 -23.04 33.00
C GLU A 7 16.07 -21.95 32.66
N LEU A 8 16.31 -21.12 31.65
CA LEU A 8 15.32 -20.16 31.19
C LEU A 8 14.04 -20.85 30.72
N SER A 9 12.89 -20.25 31.02
CA SER A 9 11.60 -20.76 30.54
C SER A 9 11.57 -20.63 29.02
N SER A 10 11.82 -21.73 28.33
CA SER A 10 11.77 -21.81 26.88
C SER A 10 10.53 -22.59 26.47
N ARG A 11 9.69 -21.96 25.65
CA ARG A 11 8.50 -22.57 25.08
C ARG A 11 8.59 -22.49 23.57
N VAL A 12 8.46 -23.63 22.89
CA VAL A 12 8.41 -23.69 21.42
C VAL A 12 6.98 -24.03 21.04
N GLU A 13 6.37 -23.18 20.23
CA GLU A 13 4.98 -23.35 19.79
C GLU A 13 4.84 -23.05 18.30
N GLY A 14 3.91 -23.73 17.65
CA GLY A 14 3.60 -23.47 16.26
C GLY A 14 2.89 -24.63 15.56
N ALA A 15 2.47 -24.34 14.33
CA ALA A 15 1.95 -25.32 13.39
C ALA A 15 2.30 -24.89 11.97
N GLY A 16 2.63 -25.84 11.10
CA GLY A 16 2.98 -25.57 9.70
C GLY A 16 4.20 -24.67 9.56
N VAL A 17 4.01 -23.49 8.95
CA VAL A 17 5.05 -22.47 8.72
C VAL A 17 5.16 -21.41 9.82
N HIS A 18 4.33 -21.51 10.86
CA HIS A 18 4.23 -20.50 11.92
C HIS A 18 4.86 -21.03 13.22
N TRP A 19 6.17 -21.25 13.21
CA TRP A 19 6.92 -21.61 14.41
C TRP A 19 7.44 -20.36 15.09
N HIS A 20 7.30 -20.33 16.42
CA HIS A 20 7.97 -19.35 17.24
C HIS A 20 8.51 -19.99 18.52
N CYS A 21 9.52 -19.35 19.09
CA CYS A 21 9.99 -19.67 20.42
C CYS A 21 9.89 -18.44 21.32
N THR A 22 9.41 -18.67 22.54
CA THR A 22 9.42 -17.69 23.60
C THR A 22 10.49 -18.07 24.62
N VAL A 23 11.30 -17.09 24.99
CA VAL A 23 12.27 -17.19 26.09
C VAL A 23 12.10 -16.00 27.01
N ALA A 24 12.12 -16.22 28.32
CA ALA A 24 11.89 -15.16 29.30
C ALA A 24 12.84 -15.28 30.50
N ARG A 25 13.16 -14.14 31.11
CA ARG A 25 13.87 -13.98 32.38
C ARG A 25 13.27 -12.80 33.12
N ASP A 26 12.83 -13.02 34.36
CA ASP A 26 12.18 -12.00 35.18
C ASP A 26 11.01 -11.34 34.43
N GLU A 27 10.99 -10.01 34.31
CA GLU A 27 9.95 -9.26 33.57
C GLU A 27 10.22 -9.14 32.06
N ARG A 28 11.33 -9.70 31.57
CA ARG A 28 11.75 -9.59 30.16
C ARG A 28 11.45 -10.86 29.39
N GLU A 29 10.86 -10.70 28.21
CA GLU A 29 10.50 -11.80 27.31
C GLU A 29 10.96 -11.48 25.89
N CYS A 30 11.45 -12.49 25.16
CA CYS A 30 11.63 -12.45 23.73
C CYS A 30 10.77 -13.50 23.04
N ARG A 31 10.10 -13.10 21.96
CA ARG A 31 9.39 -14.01 21.06
C ARG A 31 10.03 -13.99 19.68
N ILE A 32 10.61 -15.11 19.27
CA ILE A 32 11.36 -15.28 18.01
C ILE A 32 10.50 -16.08 17.05
N HIS A 33 10.05 -15.46 15.97
CA HIS A 33 9.42 -16.12 14.84
C HIS A 33 10.48 -16.49 13.80
N CYS A 34 10.46 -17.74 13.34
CA CYS A 34 11.38 -18.24 12.32
C CYS A 34 10.58 -18.61 11.07
N PHE A 35 10.93 -18.03 9.94
CA PHE A 35 10.32 -18.34 8.66
C PHE A 35 11.35 -18.23 7.52
N ALA A 36 11.02 -18.81 6.38
CA ALA A 36 11.82 -18.65 5.16
C ALA A 36 11.15 -17.62 4.26
N LEU A 37 11.93 -16.66 3.75
CA LEU A 37 11.48 -15.68 2.76
C LEU A 37 12.41 -15.75 1.56
N ARG A 38 11.93 -16.32 0.45
CA ARG A 38 12.73 -16.60 -0.77
C ARG A 38 13.95 -17.48 -0.49
N ASP A 39 13.72 -18.61 0.19
CA ASP A 39 14.74 -19.61 0.56
C ASP A 39 15.80 -19.16 1.57
N GLU A 40 15.72 -17.91 2.06
CA GLU A 40 16.56 -17.39 3.13
C GLU A 40 15.81 -17.42 4.47
N ALA A 41 16.49 -17.89 5.53
CA ALA A 41 15.94 -17.88 6.87
C ALA A 41 15.89 -16.46 7.44
N GLU A 42 14.77 -16.09 8.03
CA GLU A 42 14.53 -14.80 8.66
C GLU A 42 14.04 -15.02 10.09
N TYR A 43 14.58 -14.22 11.01
CA TYR A 43 14.26 -14.25 12.43
C TYR A 43 13.64 -12.92 12.85
N LEU A 44 12.34 -12.92 13.05
CA LEU A 44 11.60 -11.77 13.56
C LEU A 44 11.45 -11.91 15.08
N THR A 45 12.03 -10.99 15.84
CA THR A 45 12.03 -11.03 17.30
C THR A 45 11.26 -9.85 17.88
N LYS A 46 10.39 -10.12 18.85
CA LYS A 46 9.73 -9.13 19.71
C LYS A 46 10.42 -9.12 21.06
N TYR A 47 10.85 -7.95 21.53
CA TYR A 47 11.43 -7.74 22.84
C TYR A 47 10.39 -7.10 23.74
N ARG A 48 10.05 -7.75 24.85
CA ARG A 48 8.99 -7.33 25.76
C ARG A 48 9.52 -7.13 27.17
N GLN A 49 8.93 -6.18 27.88
CA GLN A 49 9.13 -5.94 29.31
C GLN A 49 7.78 -5.62 29.95
N ALA A 50 7.45 -6.27 31.08
CA ALA A 50 6.20 -6.05 31.82
C ALA A 50 4.95 -6.09 30.91
N ASP A 51 4.88 -7.10 30.03
CA ASP A 51 3.85 -7.31 29.00
C ASP A 51 3.79 -6.31 27.83
N GLU A 52 4.56 -5.22 27.85
CA GLU A 52 4.64 -4.27 26.75
C GLU A 52 5.70 -4.69 25.72
N THR A 53 5.42 -4.45 24.43
CA THR A 53 6.45 -4.63 23.40
C THR A 53 7.30 -3.37 23.32
N ILE A 54 8.59 -3.52 23.62
CA ILE A 54 9.55 -2.42 23.68
C ILE A 54 10.23 -2.19 22.33
N ALA A 55 10.56 -3.28 21.63
CA ALA A 55 11.25 -3.22 20.34
C ALA A 55 10.93 -4.43 19.46
N HIS A 56 11.20 -4.29 18.17
CA HIS A 56 11.16 -5.36 17.17
C HIS A 56 12.50 -5.48 16.47
N SER A 57 12.80 -6.64 15.93
CA SER A 57 13.97 -6.79 15.08
C SER A 57 13.77 -7.87 14.03
N ARG A 58 14.36 -7.70 12.85
CA ARG A 58 14.40 -8.74 11.82
C ARG A 58 15.84 -8.95 11.38
N SER A 59 16.30 -10.19 11.41
CA SER A 59 17.67 -10.52 11.01
C SER A 59 17.70 -11.85 10.26
N PRO A 60 18.56 -12.01 9.25
CA PRO A 60 18.87 -13.32 8.68
C PRO A 60 19.88 -14.10 9.53
N SER A 61 20.49 -13.47 10.54
CA SER A 61 21.54 -14.08 11.35
C SER A 61 20.97 -14.79 12.59
N VAL A 62 21.10 -16.11 12.62
CA VAL A 62 20.82 -16.91 13.83
C VAL A 62 21.63 -16.39 15.01
N LEU A 63 22.95 -16.27 14.84
CA LEU A 63 23.85 -15.88 15.92
C LEU A 63 23.55 -14.45 16.40
N GLY A 64 23.35 -13.52 15.47
CA GLY A 64 23.00 -12.13 15.81
C GLY A 64 21.70 -12.05 16.61
N THR A 65 20.68 -12.79 16.18
CA THR A 65 19.40 -12.87 16.89
C THR A 65 19.57 -13.43 18.30
N LEU A 66 20.30 -14.54 18.44
CA LEU A 66 20.48 -15.20 19.74
C LEU A 66 21.33 -14.34 20.70
N SER A 67 22.32 -13.61 20.20
CA SER A 67 23.09 -12.66 21.02
C SER A 67 22.23 -11.50 21.51
N ALA A 68 21.44 -10.87 20.61
CA ALA A 68 20.52 -9.80 21.01
C ALA A 68 19.51 -10.26 22.07
N VAL A 69 18.92 -11.45 21.87
CA VAL A 69 18.02 -12.05 22.85
C VAL A 69 18.71 -12.28 24.19
N ALA A 70 19.95 -12.77 24.19
CA ALA A 70 20.70 -12.99 25.42
C ALA A 70 20.94 -11.68 26.18
N ASP A 71 21.41 -10.63 25.49
CA ASP A 71 21.69 -9.34 26.11
C ASP A 71 20.43 -8.68 26.66
N TRP A 72 19.32 -8.72 25.91
CA TRP A 72 18.03 -8.24 26.39
C TRP A 72 17.61 -8.97 27.68
N LEU A 73 17.65 -10.30 27.70
CA LEU A 73 17.29 -11.08 28.88
C LEU A 73 18.28 -10.89 30.04
N ASN A 74 19.52 -10.46 29.78
CA ASN A 74 20.53 -10.16 30.79
C ASN A 74 20.41 -8.74 31.38
N GLY A 75 19.45 -7.93 30.93
CA GLY A 75 19.23 -6.60 31.48
C GLY A 75 19.77 -5.45 30.62
N ALA A 76 20.32 -5.70 29.43
CA ALA A 76 20.83 -4.63 28.57
C ALA A 76 19.76 -3.59 28.25
N GLU A 77 20.10 -2.31 28.35
CA GLU A 77 19.18 -1.21 28.07
C GLU A 77 18.93 -1.06 26.56
N LEU A 78 17.78 -0.51 26.16
CA LEU A 78 17.44 -0.39 24.73
C LEU A 78 18.48 0.42 23.93
N THR A 79 19.10 1.42 24.54
CA THR A 79 20.19 2.19 23.93
C THR A 79 21.43 1.34 23.66
N GLU A 80 21.82 0.45 24.59
CA GLU A 80 22.94 -0.48 24.40
C GLU A 80 22.61 -1.50 23.31
N MET A 81 21.37 -1.99 23.31
CA MET A 81 20.86 -2.89 22.29
C MET A 81 20.96 -2.27 20.89
N TYR A 82 20.64 -0.99 20.73
CA TYR A 82 20.75 -0.25 19.47
C TYR A 82 22.18 -0.07 18.97
N GLU A 83 23.16 0.04 19.86
CA GLU A 83 24.57 0.17 19.53
C GLU A 83 25.15 -1.17 19.07
N CYS A 84 24.81 -2.26 19.77
CA CYS A 84 25.32 -3.60 19.48
C CYS A 84 24.61 -4.28 18.31
N TYR A 85 23.32 -3.97 18.07
CA TYR A 85 22.47 -4.70 17.14
C TYR A 85 21.73 -3.75 16.19
N PRO A 86 22.35 -3.38 15.05
CA PRO A 86 21.78 -2.40 14.11
C PRO A 86 20.40 -2.76 13.54
N PHE A 87 20.07 -4.06 13.53
CA PHE A 87 18.82 -4.61 13.01
C PHE A 87 17.63 -4.48 14.01
N ILE A 88 17.85 -4.01 15.23
CA ILE A 88 16.76 -3.71 16.20
C ILE A 88 16.15 -2.35 15.86
N ASP A 89 14.83 -2.33 15.69
CA ASP A 89 14.02 -1.19 15.26
C ASP A 89 14.62 -0.48 14.03
N GLU A 90 15.34 -1.20 13.16
CA GLU A 90 16.10 -0.64 12.05
C GLU A 90 15.24 0.28 11.17
N GLN A 91 14.09 -0.20 10.72
CA GLN A 91 13.18 0.58 9.88
C GLN A 91 12.70 1.85 10.59
N LYS A 92 12.30 1.74 11.87
CA LYS A 92 11.86 2.87 12.70
C LYS A 92 12.96 3.91 12.82
N ARG A 93 14.16 3.52 13.24
CA ARG A 93 15.30 4.42 13.44
C ARG A 93 15.75 5.09 12.14
N ILE A 94 15.72 4.36 11.02
CA ILE A 94 16.05 4.92 9.70
C ILE A 94 15.03 6.00 9.32
N LEU A 95 13.73 5.73 9.48
CA LEU A 95 12.68 6.70 9.18
C LEU A 95 12.74 7.92 10.11
N GLU A 96 13.03 7.74 11.41
CA GLU A 96 13.24 8.84 12.36
C GLU A 96 14.45 9.70 11.95
N ARG A 97 15.56 9.09 11.56
CA ARG A 97 16.75 9.79 11.06
C ARG A 97 16.43 10.60 9.80
N ILE A 98 15.75 9.99 8.82
CA ILE A 98 15.31 10.69 7.60
C ILE A 98 14.44 11.88 7.96
N SER A 99 13.48 11.71 8.87
CA SER A 99 12.63 12.81 9.33
C SER A 99 13.46 13.94 9.95
N GLY A 100 14.44 13.62 10.80
CA GLY A 100 15.34 14.59 11.41
C GLY A 100 16.18 15.34 10.38
N ASP A 101 16.79 14.62 9.44
CA ASP A 101 17.63 15.20 8.39
C ASP A 101 16.83 16.12 7.46
N VAL A 102 15.63 15.68 7.05
CA VAL A 102 14.73 16.45 6.18
C VAL A 102 14.28 17.75 6.86
N PHE A 103 13.86 17.71 8.13
CA PHE A 103 13.45 18.91 8.85
C PHE A 103 14.62 19.80 9.27
N GLY A 104 15.80 19.22 9.48
CA GLY A 104 17.03 19.99 9.67
C GLY A 104 17.43 20.76 8.41
N GLY A 105 17.28 20.14 7.22
CA GLY A 105 17.57 20.77 5.93
C GLY A 105 16.54 21.81 5.49
N GLU A 106 15.26 21.60 5.80
CA GLU A 106 14.17 22.48 5.41
C GLU A 106 13.22 22.76 6.61
N PRO A 107 13.59 23.66 7.54
CA PRO A 107 12.82 23.91 8.76
C PRO A 107 11.37 24.39 8.53
N GLY A 108 11.10 24.98 7.36
CA GLY A 108 9.75 25.38 6.98
C GLY A 108 8.76 24.21 6.87
N LEU A 109 9.24 22.98 6.61
CA LEU A 109 8.40 21.78 6.58
C LEU A 109 7.79 21.47 7.94
N ALA A 110 8.57 21.59 9.01
CA ALA A 110 8.10 21.29 10.36
C ALA A 110 6.98 22.24 10.82
N GLN A 111 6.86 23.42 10.22
CA GLN A 111 5.84 24.41 10.55
C GLN A 111 4.54 24.24 9.76
N SER A 112 4.64 23.67 8.55
CA SER A 112 3.53 23.57 7.60
C SER A 112 2.97 22.16 7.44
N SER A 113 3.55 21.17 8.14
CA SER A 113 3.17 19.77 8.00
C SER A 113 3.05 19.04 9.33
N GLU A 114 2.13 18.08 9.35
CA GLU A 114 1.98 17.09 10.41
C GLU A 114 2.83 15.87 10.07
N THR A 115 3.56 15.37 11.07
CA THR A 115 4.41 14.17 10.91
C THR A 115 3.94 13.07 11.85
N GLU A 116 3.82 11.86 11.30
CA GLU A 116 3.39 10.69 12.05
C GLU A 116 4.23 9.48 11.63
N LEU A 117 4.92 8.87 12.59
CA LEU A 117 5.52 7.56 12.41
C LEU A 117 4.52 6.49 12.88
N ARG A 118 3.91 5.79 11.93
CA ARG A 118 2.89 4.79 12.22
C ARG A 118 3.49 3.39 12.24
N HIS A 119 3.24 2.67 13.33
CA HIS A 119 3.47 1.23 13.44
C HIS A 119 2.28 0.46 12.87
N HIS A 120 2.53 -0.48 11.96
CA HIS A 120 1.46 -1.29 11.34
C HIS A 120 1.36 -2.67 11.96
N ALA A 121 2.47 -3.41 11.93
CA ALA A 121 2.59 -4.74 12.49
C ALA A 121 4.08 -5.09 12.62
N ASP A 122 4.45 -5.75 13.72
CA ASP A 122 5.81 -6.27 13.92
C ASP A 122 6.90 -5.21 13.71
N ASP A 123 7.84 -5.41 12.79
CA ASP A 123 8.90 -4.46 12.45
C ASP A 123 8.52 -3.48 11.33
N LEU A 124 7.24 -3.43 10.92
CA LEU A 124 6.76 -2.59 9.82
C LEU A 124 6.29 -1.21 10.30
N TYR A 125 7.02 -0.19 9.87
CA TYR A 125 6.75 1.22 10.11
C TYR A 125 6.54 1.98 8.80
N THR A 126 5.83 3.09 8.89
CA THR A 126 5.67 4.04 7.80
C THR A 126 5.69 5.45 8.35
N LEU A 127 6.48 6.32 7.73
CA LEU A 127 6.50 7.74 8.04
C LEU A 127 5.53 8.48 7.12
N PHE A 128 4.61 9.23 7.70
CA PHE A 128 3.70 10.11 6.98
C PHE A 128 4.05 11.55 7.28
N ILE A 129 4.10 12.37 6.22
CA ILE A 129 4.19 13.83 6.32
C ILE A 129 3.01 14.41 5.54
N ARG A 130 2.15 15.19 6.20
CA ARG A 130 0.88 15.68 5.64
C ARG A 130 0.79 17.20 5.72
N GLY A 131 0.31 17.83 4.66
CA GLY A 131 -0.02 19.26 4.60
C GLY A 131 -1.40 19.44 3.98
N SER A 132 -1.70 20.65 3.50
CA SER A 132 -2.98 21.12 2.92
C SER A 132 -3.58 20.22 1.82
N GLY A 133 -4.15 19.07 2.19
CA GLY A 133 -4.70 18.06 1.26
C GLY A 133 -3.64 17.25 0.49
N ARG A 134 -2.36 17.41 0.80
CA ARG A 134 -1.24 16.72 0.16
C ARG A 134 -0.45 15.94 1.19
N SER A 135 0.12 14.81 0.78
CA SER A 135 0.90 13.98 1.69
C SER A 135 2.06 13.29 0.99
N CYS A 136 3.03 12.88 1.80
CA CYS A 136 4.06 11.92 1.42
C CYS A 136 4.05 10.77 2.43
N LYS A 137 4.07 9.55 1.90
CA LYS A 137 4.23 8.31 2.66
C LYS A 137 5.60 7.76 2.34
N MET A 138 6.38 7.44 3.37
CA MET A 138 7.70 6.83 3.23
C MET A 138 7.74 5.47 3.92
N SER A 139 8.34 4.51 3.23
CA SER A 139 8.63 3.18 3.74
C SER A 139 10.05 2.79 3.40
N TYR A 140 10.77 2.22 4.36
CA TYR A 140 12.11 1.68 4.13
C TYR A 140 12.06 0.17 3.93
N SER A 141 12.82 -0.36 2.97
CA SER A 141 12.96 -1.81 2.77
C SER A 141 14.42 -2.20 2.94
N GLY A 142 14.74 -2.88 4.04
CA GLY A 142 16.11 -3.32 4.36
C GLY A 142 16.74 -4.22 3.29
N LYS A 143 15.95 -4.87 2.43
CA LYS A 143 16.46 -5.75 1.36
C LYS A 143 17.14 -4.99 0.22
N ILE A 144 16.67 -3.78 -0.07
CA ILE A 144 17.16 -2.94 -1.18
C ILE A 144 17.83 -1.67 -0.66
N ASP A 145 18.08 -1.62 0.65
CA ASP A 145 18.62 -0.48 1.40
C ASP A 145 18.17 0.88 0.86
N SER A 146 16.87 1.02 0.64
CA SER A 146 16.31 2.22 0.03
C SER A 146 14.96 2.56 0.60
N VAL A 147 14.69 3.86 0.55
CA VAL A 147 13.43 4.46 0.94
C VAL A 147 12.59 4.58 -0.32
N GLY A 148 11.33 4.15 -0.24
CA GLY A 148 10.31 4.53 -1.21
C GLY A 148 9.54 5.71 -0.65
N ALA A 149 9.39 6.76 -1.44
CA ALA A 149 8.55 7.92 -1.12
C ALA A 149 7.40 8.01 -2.12
N THR A 150 6.17 8.01 -1.60
CA THR A 150 4.92 8.04 -2.37
C THR A 150 4.17 9.33 -2.06
N PHE A 151 3.92 10.14 -3.09
CA PHE A 151 3.32 11.46 -2.97
C PHE A 151 1.88 11.42 -3.43
N SER A 152 0.99 11.94 -2.59
CA SER A 152 -0.45 11.89 -2.81
C SER A 152 -1.08 13.27 -2.69
N TRP A 153 -2.16 13.47 -3.45
CA TRP A 153 -3.08 14.60 -3.32
C TRP A 153 -4.46 14.02 -3.08
N ASP A 154 -5.10 14.42 -1.98
CA ASP A 154 -6.41 13.90 -1.56
C ASP A 154 -6.39 12.36 -1.59
N ASP A 155 -5.43 11.78 -0.85
CA ASP A 155 -5.10 10.35 -0.74
C ASP A 155 -4.89 9.56 -2.04
N SER A 156 -4.89 10.21 -3.20
CA SER A 156 -4.59 9.58 -4.47
C SER A 156 -3.12 9.74 -4.80
N VAL A 157 -2.46 8.63 -5.10
CA VAL A 157 -1.03 8.61 -5.45
C VAL A 157 -0.84 9.22 -6.83
N LEU A 158 -0.05 10.29 -6.91
CA LEU A 158 0.24 10.98 -8.17
C LEU A 158 1.64 10.63 -8.71
N PHE A 159 2.60 10.41 -7.81
CA PHE A 159 3.94 10.00 -8.18
C PHE A 159 4.66 9.34 -7.01
N GLN A 160 5.73 8.61 -7.32
CA GLN A 160 6.59 7.96 -6.34
C GLN A 160 8.01 7.89 -6.86
N PHE A 161 8.99 7.89 -5.96
CA PHE A 161 10.38 7.66 -6.30
C PHE A 161 11.18 7.17 -5.09
N SER A 162 12.41 6.71 -5.35
CA SER A 162 13.40 6.43 -4.32
C SER A 162 14.44 7.56 -4.29
N PRO A 163 14.49 8.38 -3.23
CA PRO A 163 15.45 9.47 -3.15
C PRO A 163 16.89 8.93 -3.11
N ALA A 164 17.80 9.64 -3.78
CA ALA A 164 19.23 9.35 -3.72
C ALA A 164 19.84 9.77 -2.38
N ASP A 165 19.31 10.86 -1.79
CA ASP A 165 19.71 11.37 -0.48
C ASP A 165 18.57 12.17 0.19
N ASN A 166 18.77 12.50 1.47
CA ASN A 166 17.78 13.23 2.28
C ASN A 166 17.61 14.70 1.85
N ALA A 167 18.60 15.32 1.19
CA ALA A 167 18.49 16.69 0.71
C ALA A 167 17.58 16.77 -0.52
N GLN A 168 17.72 15.84 -1.47
CA GLN A 168 16.81 15.69 -2.60
C GLN A 168 15.37 15.48 -2.14
N LEU A 169 15.17 14.58 -1.17
CA LEU A 169 13.86 14.32 -0.57
C LEU A 169 13.26 15.59 0.06
N ALA A 170 14.05 16.34 0.84
CA ALA A 170 13.61 17.56 1.50
C ALA A 170 13.14 18.62 0.49
N LEU A 171 13.88 18.82 -0.62
CA LEU A 171 13.51 19.77 -1.67
C LEU A 171 12.18 19.40 -2.34
N VAL A 172 11.94 18.11 -2.61
CA VAL A 172 10.68 17.65 -3.21
C VAL A 172 9.54 17.79 -2.21
N LEU A 173 9.73 17.40 -0.94
CA LEU A 173 8.74 17.56 0.12
C LEU A 173 8.35 19.02 0.32
N LYS A 174 9.32 19.94 0.42
CA LYS A 174 9.04 21.37 0.56
C LYS A 174 8.24 21.89 -0.63
N SER A 175 8.66 21.55 -1.85
CA SER A 175 7.98 21.99 -3.07
C SER A 175 6.54 21.47 -3.13
N TRP A 176 6.33 20.22 -2.71
CA TRP A 176 5.04 19.55 -2.76
C TRP A 176 4.07 20.02 -1.66
N LEU A 177 4.55 20.07 -0.40
CA LEU A 177 3.74 20.28 0.79
C LEU A 177 3.68 21.75 1.24
N CYS A 178 4.80 22.48 1.15
CA CYS A 178 4.87 23.88 1.60
C CYS A 178 4.57 24.86 0.48
N ASP A 179 5.32 24.75 -0.62
CA ASP A 179 5.21 25.67 -1.76
C ASP A 179 3.96 25.35 -2.59
N THR A 180 3.36 24.17 -2.37
CA THR A 180 2.14 23.68 -3.04
C THR A 180 2.22 23.70 -4.57
N LEU A 181 3.43 23.50 -5.12
CA LEU A 181 3.65 23.50 -6.57
C LEU A 181 2.72 22.52 -7.27
N GLN A 182 2.14 22.93 -8.39
CA GLN A 182 1.32 22.06 -9.22
C GLN A 182 2.15 20.96 -9.89
N PRO A 183 1.55 19.83 -10.27
CA PRO A 183 2.22 18.77 -11.01
C PRO A 183 3.06 19.25 -12.20
N SER A 184 2.56 20.17 -13.02
CA SER A 184 3.29 20.77 -14.15
C SER A 184 4.56 21.51 -13.70
N GLU A 185 4.47 22.30 -12.63
CA GLU A 185 5.60 23.01 -12.03
C GLU A 185 6.61 22.04 -11.40
N MET A 186 6.13 20.96 -10.78
CA MET A 186 6.97 19.89 -10.23
C MET A 186 7.77 19.20 -11.34
N ARG A 187 7.17 18.93 -12.51
CA ARG A 187 7.89 18.37 -13.68
C ARG A 187 8.97 19.32 -14.19
N LEU A 188 8.72 20.62 -14.20
CA LEU A 188 9.72 21.62 -14.62
C LEU A 188 10.88 21.71 -13.62
N LYS A 189 10.58 21.72 -12.31
CA LYS A 189 11.57 21.83 -11.25
C LYS A 189 12.38 20.53 -11.06
N PHE A 190 11.73 19.39 -11.25
CA PHE A 190 12.31 18.06 -11.04
C PHE A 190 12.05 17.17 -12.28
N PRO A 191 12.74 17.42 -13.41
CA PRO A 191 12.47 16.73 -14.68
C PRO A 191 12.76 15.22 -14.66
N TRP A 192 13.43 14.73 -13.61
CA TRP A 192 13.70 13.32 -13.37
C TRP A 192 12.56 12.60 -12.61
N LEU A 193 11.55 13.32 -12.11
CA LEU A 193 10.35 12.71 -11.52
C LEU A 193 9.40 12.23 -12.61
N THR A 194 8.99 10.96 -12.52
CA THR A 194 7.88 10.44 -13.31
C THR A 194 6.56 10.77 -12.62
N ILE A 195 5.91 11.86 -13.06
CA ILE A 195 4.60 12.28 -12.59
C ILE A 195 3.54 11.85 -13.62
N GLY A 196 2.68 10.91 -13.23
CA GLY A 196 1.70 10.29 -14.13
C GLY A 196 0.58 11.24 -14.56
N GLU A 197 -0.18 10.83 -15.58
CA GLU A 197 -1.26 11.62 -16.20
C GLU A 197 -2.38 11.96 -15.22
N LEU A 198 -2.60 11.14 -14.18
CA LEU A 198 -3.59 11.43 -13.13
C LEU A 198 -3.36 12.81 -12.50
N ALA A 199 -2.11 13.22 -12.36
CA ALA A 199 -1.76 14.49 -11.75
C ALA A 199 -2.28 15.69 -12.57
N ASP A 200 -2.39 15.56 -13.89
CA ASP A 200 -2.88 16.63 -14.77
C ASP A 200 -4.38 16.88 -14.54
N TYR A 201 -5.15 15.83 -14.27
CA TYR A 201 -6.57 15.95 -13.89
C TYR A 201 -6.74 16.61 -12.53
N TYR A 202 -5.86 16.31 -11.58
CA TYR A 202 -5.85 16.97 -10.27
C TYR A 202 -5.55 18.47 -10.39
N GLU A 203 -4.53 18.81 -11.18
CA GLU A 203 -4.16 20.21 -11.46
C GLU A 203 -5.30 20.98 -12.15
N ALA A 204 -5.99 20.34 -13.10
CA ALA A 204 -7.13 20.91 -13.82
C ALA A 204 -8.43 20.98 -12.99
N GLY A 205 -8.44 20.47 -11.75
CA GLY A 205 -9.63 20.48 -10.89
C GLY A 205 -10.65 19.38 -11.20
N ASN A 206 -10.28 18.34 -11.93
CA ASN A 206 -11.13 17.21 -12.32
C ASN A 206 -10.64 15.85 -11.77
N PRO A 207 -10.32 15.73 -10.46
CA PRO A 207 -9.66 14.54 -9.92
C PRO A 207 -10.48 13.26 -10.07
N VAL A 208 -11.81 13.34 -9.94
CA VAL A 208 -12.71 12.17 -10.05
C VAL A 208 -12.71 11.60 -11.46
N GLU A 209 -12.84 12.45 -12.48
CA GLU A 209 -12.78 12.01 -13.88
C GLU A 209 -11.42 11.37 -14.19
N GLY A 210 -10.33 11.98 -13.73
CA GLY A 210 -8.98 11.43 -13.89
C GLY A 210 -8.80 10.05 -13.25
N GLU A 211 -9.28 9.89 -12.00
CA GLU A 211 -9.24 8.60 -11.30
C GLU A 211 -10.03 7.52 -12.04
N PHE A 212 -11.19 7.88 -12.61
CA PHE A 212 -11.97 6.96 -13.43
C PHE A 212 -11.19 6.59 -14.69
N ILE A 213 -10.72 7.54 -15.48
CA ILE A 213 -9.98 7.28 -16.72
C ILE A 213 -8.76 6.36 -16.47
N VAL A 214 -7.97 6.64 -15.44
CA VAL A 214 -6.80 5.81 -15.08
C VAL A 214 -7.21 4.42 -14.61
N SER A 215 -8.33 4.29 -13.90
CA SER A 215 -8.85 2.99 -13.49
C SER A 215 -9.24 2.10 -14.67
N TRP A 216 -9.71 2.69 -15.78
CA TRP A 216 -10.01 1.96 -17.02
C TRP A 216 -8.74 1.43 -17.68
N ALA A 217 -7.68 2.23 -17.76
CA ALA A 217 -6.40 1.77 -18.30
C ALA A 217 -5.85 0.56 -17.53
N ALA A 218 -5.92 0.59 -16.20
CA ALA A 218 -5.51 -0.53 -15.35
C ALA A 218 -6.36 -1.80 -15.57
N ALA A 219 -7.68 -1.64 -15.75
CA ALA A 219 -8.57 -2.75 -16.04
C ALA A 219 -8.29 -3.37 -17.43
N GLU A 220 -8.02 -2.54 -18.44
CA GLU A 220 -7.66 -3.01 -19.78
C GLU A 220 -6.33 -3.78 -19.77
N GLU A 221 -5.31 -3.27 -19.07
CA GLU A 221 -4.02 -3.94 -18.89
C GLU A 221 -4.18 -5.33 -18.25
N PHE A 222 -5.08 -5.46 -17.27
CA PHE A 222 -5.40 -6.76 -16.68
C PHE A 222 -5.93 -7.77 -17.70
N TYR A 223 -6.90 -7.38 -18.53
CA TYR A 223 -7.44 -8.27 -19.57
C TYR A 223 -6.45 -8.57 -20.69
N LEU A 224 -5.58 -7.61 -21.03
CA LEU A 224 -4.48 -7.85 -21.97
C LEU A 224 -3.52 -8.93 -21.46
N ASN A 225 -3.24 -8.96 -20.15
CA ASN A 225 -2.29 -9.89 -19.54
C ASN A 225 -2.90 -11.27 -19.20
N LEU A 226 -4.23 -11.39 -19.06
CA LEU A 226 -4.89 -12.66 -18.71
C LEU A 226 -4.77 -13.75 -19.79
N GLN A 227 -4.61 -13.39 -21.07
CA GLN A 227 -4.50 -14.31 -22.22
C GLN A 227 -5.59 -15.39 -22.30
N TRP A 228 -6.77 -15.13 -21.75
CA TRP A 228 -7.92 -16.04 -21.81
C TRP A 228 -8.66 -15.94 -23.14
N SER A 229 -9.38 -17.00 -23.50
CA SER A 229 -10.10 -17.11 -24.79
C SER A 229 -11.13 -15.99 -25.08
N PHE A 230 -11.57 -15.26 -24.05
CA PHE A 230 -12.53 -14.16 -24.17
C PHE A 230 -11.91 -12.76 -24.04
N SER A 231 -10.59 -12.65 -23.84
CA SER A 231 -9.92 -11.37 -23.53
C SER A 231 -10.12 -10.34 -24.64
N ASP A 232 -9.95 -10.73 -25.90
CA ASP A 232 -10.17 -9.83 -27.04
C ASP A 232 -11.60 -9.31 -27.12
N ALA A 233 -12.58 -10.15 -26.77
CA ALA A 233 -13.99 -9.76 -26.76
C ALA A 233 -14.30 -8.82 -25.59
N ALA A 234 -13.74 -9.09 -24.40
CA ALA A 234 -13.84 -8.20 -23.25
C ALA A 234 -13.21 -6.82 -23.52
N LEU A 235 -12.03 -6.78 -24.15
CA LEU A 235 -11.37 -5.53 -24.53
C LEU A 235 -12.18 -4.72 -25.55
N ARG A 236 -12.76 -5.38 -26.57
CA ARG A 236 -13.68 -4.69 -27.51
C ARG A 236 -14.91 -4.14 -26.79
N PHE A 237 -15.51 -4.90 -25.89
CA PHE A 237 -16.64 -4.42 -25.07
C PHE A 237 -16.24 -3.21 -24.22
N MET A 238 -15.07 -3.22 -23.58
CA MET A 238 -14.56 -2.07 -22.85
C MET A 238 -14.38 -0.85 -23.76
N GLN A 239 -13.83 -1.03 -24.97
CA GLN A 239 -13.70 0.05 -25.95
C GLN A 239 -15.06 0.64 -26.37
N GLU A 240 -16.10 -0.18 -26.55
CA GLU A 240 -17.47 0.28 -26.82
C GLU A 240 -18.01 1.15 -25.67
N LEU A 241 -17.73 0.77 -24.43
CA LEU A 241 -18.12 1.55 -23.26
C LEU A 241 -17.41 2.91 -23.21
N ARG A 242 -16.10 2.94 -23.51
CA ARG A 242 -15.31 4.18 -23.60
C ARG A 242 -15.76 5.09 -24.72
N ALA A 243 -16.12 4.53 -25.88
CA ALA A 243 -16.68 5.29 -26.99
C ALA A 243 -17.98 6.02 -26.61
N LYS A 244 -18.70 5.54 -25.58
CA LYS A 244 -19.86 6.22 -24.99
C LYS A 244 -19.55 7.16 -23.83
N GLY A 245 -18.28 7.28 -23.43
CA GLY A 245 -17.81 8.17 -22.36
C GLY A 245 -17.96 7.61 -20.94
N TYR A 246 -18.25 6.32 -20.78
CA TYR A 246 -18.40 5.72 -19.45
C TYR A 246 -17.09 5.71 -18.64
N ASP A 247 -15.94 5.88 -19.28
CA ASP A 247 -14.65 6.04 -18.60
C ASP A 247 -14.48 7.37 -17.84
N LYS A 248 -15.28 8.37 -18.19
CA LYS A 248 -15.28 9.67 -17.51
C LYS A 248 -16.23 9.72 -16.31
N THR A 249 -17.16 8.78 -16.25
CA THR A 249 -18.28 8.80 -15.31
C THR A 249 -18.36 7.54 -14.45
N LEU A 250 -17.73 6.44 -14.82
CA LEU A 250 -17.74 5.21 -14.04
C LEU A 250 -16.31 4.77 -13.76
N ARG A 251 -16.04 4.38 -12.52
CA ARG A 251 -14.78 3.74 -12.16
C ARG A 251 -14.80 2.30 -12.65
N ALA A 252 -13.70 1.87 -13.27
CA ALA A 252 -13.44 0.47 -13.53
C ALA A 252 -12.63 -0.15 -12.37
N GLY A 253 -13.10 -1.29 -11.88
CA GLY A 253 -12.40 -2.14 -10.93
C GLY A 253 -12.37 -3.57 -11.43
N GLN A 254 -11.61 -4.40 -10.72
CA GLN A 254 -11.54 -5.82 -10.99
C GLN A 254 -11.77 -6.61 -9.70
N SER A 255 -12.50 -7.72 -9.82
CA SER A 255 -12.64 -8.71 -8.76
C SER A 255 -12.54 -10.10 -9.38
N MET A 256 -11.45 -10.81 -9.08
CA MET A 256 -11.07 -12.04 -9.78
C MET A 256 -11.04 -11.81 -11.30
N SER A 257 -11.91 -12.48 -12.06
CA SER A 257 -12.05 -12.39 -13.51
C SER A 257 -13.12 -11.40 -14.00
N SER A 258 -13.76 -10.66 -13.09
CA SER A 258 -14.88 -9.77 -13.42
C SER A 258 -14.43 -8.32 -13.55
N LEU A 259 -15.01 -7.61 -14.52
CA LEU A 259 -14.97 -6.16 -14.61
C LEU A 259 -16.09 -5.61 -13.73
N VAL A 260 -15.77 -4.68 -12.83
CA VAL A 260 -16.73 -4.04 -11.94
C VAL A 260 -16.80 -2.57 -12.28
N LEU A 261 -17.96 -2.09 -12.69
CA LEU A 261 -18.21 -0.66 -12.91
C LEU A 261 -18.99 -0.10 -11.74
N SER A 262 -18.58 1.06 -11.23
CA SER A 262 -19.19 1.68 -10.05
C SER A 262 -19.04 3.20 -10.04
N ARG A 263 -19.73 3.85 -9.09
CA ARG A 263 -19.56 5.28 -8.78
C ARG A 263 -18.65 5.53 -7.57
N MET A 264 -17.90 4.52 -7.13
CA MET A 264 -16.90 4.71 -6.08
C MET A 264 -15.72 5.48 -6.65
N ARG A 265 -15.32 6.57 -6.01
CA ARG A 265 -14.10 7.29 -6.39
C ARG A 265 -12.85 6.44 -6.21
N ARG A 266 -12.68 5.85 -5.01
CA ARG A 266 -11.48 5.11 -4.62
C ARG A 266 -11.70 3.60 -4.58
N SER A 267 -10.60 2.84 -4.68
CA SER A 267 -10.63 1.39 -4.52
C SER A 267 -11.02 1.00 -3.09
N GLY A 268 -11.78 -0.09 -2.96
CA GLY A 268 -12.19 -0.65 -1.67
C GLY A 268 -13.40 -1.54 -1.79
N VAL A 269 -13.41 -2.67 -1.10
CA VAL A 269 -14.55 -3.59 -1.06
C VAL A 269 -15.54 -3.07 -0.03
N ARG A 270 -16.28 -2.02 -0.39
CA ARG A 270 -17.49 -1.66 0.36
C ARG A 270 -18.66 -2.35 -0.33
N GLY A 271 -19.08 -3.46 0.27
CA GLY A 271 -20.11 -4.32 -0.29
C GLY A 271 -21.50 -3.68 -0.37
N ASP A 272 -21.67 -2.41 -0.01
CA ASP A 272 -22.95 -1.69 0.03
C ASP A 272 -23.16 -0.70 -1.14
N ARG A 273 -22.24 -0.63 -2.10
CA ARG A 273 -22.25 0.42 -3.13
C ARG A 273 -22.84 -0.02 -4.49
N PRO A 274 -23.57 0.88 -5.17
CA PRO A 274 -24.07 0.63 -6.53
C PRO A 274 -22.94 0.23 -7.47
N SER A 275 -23.09 -0.92 -8.10
CA SER A 275 -22.14 -1.43 -9.09
C SER A 275 -22.81 -2.37 -10.08
N ILE A 276 -22.13 -2.60 -11.20
CA ILE A 276 -22.46 -3.64 -12.15
C ILE A 276 -21.21 -4.48 -12.34
N GLN A 277 -21.35 -5.80 -12.24
CA GLN A 277 -20.26 -6.75 -12.49
C GLN A 277 -20.49 -7.49 -13.80
N PHE A 278 -19.44 -7.57 -14.60
CA PHE A 278 -19.40 -8.28 -15.87
C PHE A 278 -18.45 -9.46 -15.74
N TRP A 279 -19.01 -10.67 -15.85
CA TRP A 279 -18.27 -11.92 -15.84
C TRP A 279 -18.18 -12.43 -17.27
N PHE A 280 -16.98 -12.41 -17.82
CA PHE A 280 -16.75 -12.85 -19.19
C PHE A 280 -16.48 -14.35 -19.24
N HIS A 281 -17.06 -14.99 -20.25
CA HIS A 281 -16.92 -16.41 -20.53
C HIS A 281 -16.68 -16.62 -22.02
N LYS A 282 -16.27 -17.83 -22.42
CA LYS A 282 -16.08 -18.15 -23.84
C LYS A 282 -17.38 -18.00 -24.66
N ASP A 283 -18.51 -18.32 -24.03
CA ASP A 283 -19.82 -18.39 -24.69
C ASP A 283 -20.71 -17.16 -24.42
N GLY A 284 -20.15 -16.07 -23.89
CA GLY A 284 -20.89 -14.84 -23.61
C GLY A 284 -20.46 -14.14 -22.32
N MET A 285 -21.41 -13.43 -21.70
CA MET A 285 -21.17 -12.68 -20.46
C MET A 285 -22.34 -12.84 -19.49
N LYS A 286 -22.03 -12.93 -18.19
CA LYS A 286 -23.01 -12.76 -17.11
C LYS A 286 -22.89 -11.36 -16.54
N VAL A 287 -24.00 -10.64 -16.44
CA VAL A 287 -24.08 -9.31 -15.84
C VAL A 287 -24.81 -9.40 -14.52
N VAL A 288 -24.21 -8.87 -13.46
CA VAL A 288 -24.84 -8.82 -12.13
C VAL A 288 -25.01 -7.37 -11.71
N ASN A 289 -26.26 -6.95 -11.58
CA ASN A 289 -26.67 -5.59 -11.22
C ASN A 289 -26.84 -5.45 -9.70
N TYR A 290 -26.01 -4.62 -9.06
CA TYR A 290 -26.07 -4.28 -7.63
C TYR A 290 -26.47 -2.82 -7.38
N ILE A 291 -27.13 -2.14 -8.34
CA ILE A 291 -27.46 -0.73 -8.24
C ILE A 291 -28.41 -0.42 -7.07
N ASP A 292 -29.44 -1.23 -6.88
CA ASP A 292 -30.49 -1.01 -5.86
C ASP A 292 -30.44 -2.02 -4.69
N ASN A 293 -29.84 -3.19 -4.89
CA ASN A 293 -29.66 -4.19 -3.82
C ASN A 293 -28.28 -4.85 -3.90
N HIS A 294 -27.39 -4.43 -3.00
CA HIS A 294 -26.01 -4.90 -2.98
C HIS A 294 -25.83 -6.33 -2.46
N ARG A 295 -26.81 -6.87 -1.71
CA ARG A 295 -26.74 -8.24 -1.16
C ARG A 295 -27.25 -9.27 -2.15
N ASN A 296 -28.26 -8.90 -2.93
CA ASN A 296 -28.93 -9.77 -3.89
C ASN A 296 -28.94 -9.08 -5.25
N GLY A 297 -27.84 -9.21 -5.98
CA GLY A 297 -27.72 -8.67 -7.32
C GLY A 297 -28.70 -9.36 -8.28
N VAL A 298 -29.22 -8.61 -9.25
CA VAL A 298 -30.06 -9.15 -10.32
C VAL A 298 -29.14 -9.65 -11.44
N GLU A 299 -29.20 -10.95 -11.73
CA GLU A 299 -28.36 -11.57 -12.75
C GLU A 299 -29.08 -11.59 -14.12
N SER A 300 -28.33 -11.34 -15.19
CA SER A 300 -28.74 -11.58 -16.57
C SER A 300 -27.61 -12.26 -17.36
N HIS A 301 -27.98 -13.09 -18.33
CA HIS A 301 -27.03 -13.82 -19.17
C HIS A 301 -27.15 -13.35 -20.61
N HIS A 302 -26.01 -12.99 -21.20
CA HIS A 302 -25.91 -12.50 -22.57
C HIS A 302 -25.06 -13.50 -23.38
N PRO A 303 -25.55 -14.00 -24.53
CA PRO A 303 -24.85 -15.00 -25.34
C PRO A 303 -23.63 -14.43 -26.09
N ARG A 304 -23.42 -13.12 -26.00
CA ARG A 304 -22.30 -12.40 -26.62
C ARG A 304 -21.75 -11.37 -25.64
N ILE A 305 -20.47 -11.07 -25.80
CA ILE A 305 -19.79 -9.98 -25.08
C ILE A 305 -19.92 -8.73 -25.95
N GLU A 306 -21.03 -8.01 -25.80
CA GLU A 306 -21.38 -6.81 -26.59
C GLU A 306 -22.21 -5.82 -25.76
N LEU A 307 -22.11 -4.52 -26.08
CA LEU A 307 -22.91 -3.49 -25.42
C LEU A 307 -24.35 -3.46 -25.96
N THR A 308 -25.24 -4.20 -25.31
CA THR A 308 -26.68 -4.19 -25.62
C THR A 308 -27.37 -2.92 -25.09
N SER A 309 -28.56 -2.62 -25.60
CA SER A 309 -29.38 -1.50 -25.10
C SER A 309 -29.80 -1.67 -23.64
N GLU A 310 -30.00 -2.91 -23.19
CA GLU A 310 -30.28 -3.25 -21.79
C GLU A 310 -29.09 -2.90 -20.89
N ILE A 311 -27.88 -3.32 -21.29
CA ILE A 311 -26.65 -3.01 -20.55
C ILE A 311 -26.41 -1.49 -20.52
N ASP A 312 -26.63 -0.81 -21.65
CA ASP A 312 -26.51 0.65 -21.71
C ASP A 312 -27.48 1.36 -20.77
N ALA A 313 -28.74 0.91 -20.69
CA ALA A 313 -29.72 1.45 -19.77
C ALA A 313 -29.32 1.24 -18.30
N LEU A 314 -28.76 0.07 -17.96
CA LEU A 314 -28.23 -0.20 -16.62
C LEU A 314 -27.06 0.72 -16.28
N LEU A 315 -26.15 0.96 -17.22
CA LEU A 315 -25.00 1.85 -17.01
C LEU A 315 -25.44 3.31 -16.82
N ARG A 316 -26.42 3.78 -17.60
CA ARG A 316 -27.05 5.10 -17.40
C ARG A 316 -27.71 5.21 -16.03
N GLN A 317 -28.38 4.15 -15.57
CA GLN A 317 -28.94 4.10 -14.23
C GLN A 317 -27.83 4.19 -13.17
N LEU A 318 -26.71 3.50 -13.36
CA LEU A 318 -25.55 3.57 -12.47
C LEU A 318 -24.93 4.97 -12.45
N GLU A 319 -24.75 5.63 -13.60
CA GLU A 319 -24.24 7.01 -13.70
C GLU A 319 -25.08 8.01 -12.92
N SER A 320 -26.40 7.79 -12.85
CA SER A 320 -27.32 8.66 -12.10
C SER A 320 -27.14 8.59 -10.58
N LYS A 321 -26.39 7.59 -10.07
CA LYS A 321 -26.06 7.49 -8.64
C LYS A 321 -24.93 8.48 -8.29
N PRO A 322 -24.92 9.02 -7.06
CA PRO A 322 -23.87 9.94 -6.61
C PRO A 322 -22.50 9.26 -6.60
N VAL A 323 -21.45 10.06 -6.82
CA VAL A 323 -20.07 9.62 -6.56
C VAL A 323 -19.86 9.57 -5.05
N ASP A 324 -19.29 8.47 -4.56
CA ASP A 324 -18.78 8.33 -3.18
C ASP A 324 -17.33 8.81 -3.11
#